data_AF-A0A5C1HVJ6-F1
#
_entry.id   AF-A0A5C1HVJ6-F1
#
_cell.length_a   1.000
_cell.length_b   1.000
_cell.length_c   1.000
_cell.angle_alpha   90.00
_cell.angle_beta   90.00
_cell.angle_gamma   90.00
#
_symmetry.space_group_name_H-M   'P 1'
#
loop_
_entity.id
_entity.type
_entity.pdbx_description
1 polymer ?
#
loop_
_entity_poly.entity_id
_entity_poly.type
_entity_poly.pdbx_seq_one_letter_code
_entity_poly.pdbx_strand_id
1 'polypeptide(L)'
;MNTDYLNRVALFLKREMPDTGELIIVKDDKVFFMVPEGQAFQPFYEAVFKSVTKHTKKRKREADIHCCVWSPTQERDFMIPKK
;
A
#
# COMPACT_ATOMS: atom_id res chain seq x y z
N MET A 1 -6.71 -1.00 -14.42
CA MET A 1 -7.16 0.03 -13.43
C MET A 1 -6.67 1.40 -13.93
N ASN A 2 -7.20 2.55 -13.48
CA ASN A 2 -6.65 3.84 -13.94
C ASN A 2 -5.32 4.12 -13.22
N THR A 3 -4.20 4.00 -13.92
CA THR A 3 -2.84 4.20 -13.39
C THR A 3 -2.67 5.57 -12.73
N ASP A 4 -3.35 6.61 -13.22
CA ASP A 4 -3.31 7.96 -12.63
C ASP A 4 -3.98 8.02 -11.25
N TYR A 5 -5.05 7.24 -11.05
CA TYR A 5 -5.70 7.14 -9.74
C TYR A 5 -4.79 6.43 -8.74
N LEU A 6 -4.15 5.33 -9.16
CA LEU A 6 -3.19 4.61 -8.32
C LEU A 6 -1.97 5.47 -7.96
N ASN A 7 -1.44 6.24 -8.90
CA ASN A 7 -0.36 7.19 -8.63
C ASN A 7 -0.77 8.25 -7.61
N ARG A 8 -2.01 8.79 -7.70
CA ARG A 8 -2.55 9.71 -6.70
C ARG A 8 -2.69 9.05 -5.33
N VAL A 9 -3.15 7.80 -5.27
CA VAL A 9 -3.24 7.01 -4.02
C VAL A 9 -1.85 6.77 -3.42
N ALA A 10 -0.87 6.38 -4.22
CA ALA A 10 0.50 6.16 -3.76
C ALA A 10 1.12 7.45 -3.23
N LEU A 11 0.98 8.58 -3.95
CA LEU A 11 1.45 9.88 -3.47
C LEU A 11 0.80 10.29 -2.14
N PHE A 12 -0.49 10.03 -1.98
CA PHE A 12 -1.19 10.25 -0.73
C PHE A 12 -0.62 9.39 0.41
N LEU A 13 -0.47 8.08 0.19
CA LEU A 13 0.09 7.17 1.19
C LEU A 13 1.52 7.53 1.57
N LYS A 14 2.35 7.95 0.62
CA LYS A 14 3.71 8.46 0.88
C LYS A 14 3.73 9.65 1.82
N ARG A 15 2.74 10.56 1.70
CA ARG A 15 2.62 11.74 2.58
C ARG A 15 2.12 11.39 3.98
N GLU A 16 1.19 10.44 4.08
CA GLU A 16 0.59 10.04 5.35
C GLU A 16 1.47 9.05 6.14
N MET A 17 2.34 8.31 5.45
CA MET A 17 3.20 7.28 6.02
C MET A 17 4.68 7.53 5.66
N PRO A 18 5.28 8.66 6.11
CA PRO A 18 6.63 9.07 5.69
C PRO A 18 7.68 8.00 5.97
N ASP A 19 7.59 7.30 7.10
CA ASP A 19 8.52 6.22 7.50
C ASP A 19 8.56 5.04 6.51
N THR A 20 7.50 4.86 5.73
CA THR A 20 7.38 3.79 4.72
C THR A 20 7.19 4.32 3.30
N GLY A 21 7.19 5.65 3.11
CA GLY A 21 6.84 6.28 1.84
C GLY A 21 7.83 5.94 0.72
N GLU A 22 9.11 5.79 1.06
CA GLU A 22 10.15 5.38 0.11
C GLU A 22 9.99 3.93 -0.35
N LEU A 23 9.29 3.10 0.42
CA LEU A 23 9.03 1.69 0.15
C LEU A 23 7.81 1.48 -0.75
N ILE A 24 7.08 2.55 -1.09
CA ILE A 24 5.85 2.48 -1.89
C ILE A 24 6.17 2.64 -3.38
N ILE A 25 5.77 1.63 -4.17
CA ILE A 25 5.91 1.59 -5.63
C ILE A 25 4.55 1.29 -6.26
N VAL A 26 4.26 1.85 -7.42
CA VAL A 26 3.07 1.45 -8.22
C VAL A 26 3.57 0.60 -9.38
N LYS A 27 3.03 -0.62 -9.49
CA LYS A 27 3.37 -1.56 -10.55
C LYS A 27 2.18 -2.49 -10.79
N ASP A 28 1.97 -2.96 -12.02
CA ASP A 28 0.97 -4.00 -12.34
C ASP A 28 -0.44 -3.70 -11.77
N ASP A 29 -0.88 -2.44 -11.84
CA ASP A 29 -2.14 -1.96 -11.25
C ASP A 29 -2.30 -2.17 -9.73
N LYS A 30 -1.19 -2.32 -9.01
CA LYS A 30 -1.13 -2.46 -7.55
C LYS A 30 -0.19 -1.44 -6.90
N VAL A 31 -0.44 -1.17 -5.62
CA VAL A 31 0.47 -0.45 -4.74
C VAL A 31 1.33 -1.45 -3.97
N PHE A 32 2.61 -1.50 -4.28
CA PHE A 32 3.60 -2.36 -3.62
C PHE A 32 4.22 -1.65 -2.42
N PHE A 33 4.42 -2.41 -1.34
CA PHE A 33 5.17 -2.02 -0.16
C PHE A 33 6.34 -2.98 0.01
N MET A 34 7.55 -2.49 -0.23
CA MET A 34 8.76 -3.30 -0.06
C MET A 34 9.09 -3.44 1.43
N VAL A 35 9.25 -4.67 1.91
CA VAL A 35 9.71 -4.92 3.28
C VAL A 35 11.20 -4.55 3.37
N PRO A 36 11.60 -3.67 4.29
CA PRO A 36 13.01 -3.34 4.48
C PRO A 36 13.82 -4.56 4.93
N GLU A 37 15.11 -4.56 4.59
CA GLU A 37 16.03 -5.58 5.07
C GLU A 37 16.12 -5.56 6.60
N GLY A 38 16.13 -6.74 7.23
CA GLY A 38 16.13 -6.88 8.69
C GLY A 38 14.76 -6.71 9.38
N GLN A 39 13.70 -6.34 8.67
CA GLN A 39 12.34 -6.36 9.21
C GLN A 39 11.64 -7.70 9.02
N ALA A 40 10.87 -8.10 10.02
CA ALA A 40 10.01 -9.26 9.92
C ALA A 40 8.78 -8.95 9.05
N PHE A 41 8.49 -9.82 8.09
CA PHE A 41 7.41 -9.63 7.11
C PHE A 41 6.04 -9.46 7.78
N GLN A 42 5.68 -10.33 8.72
CA GLN A 42 4.33 -10.35 9.31
C GLN A 42 4.03 -9.06 10.12
N PRO A 43 4.90 -8.59 11.03
CA PRO A 43 4.71 -7.30 11.70
C PRO A 43 4.63 -6.11 10.72
N PHE A 44 5.47 -6.10 9.69
CA PHE A 44 5.44 -5.03 8.68
C PHE A 44 4.13 -5.04 7.89
N TYR A 45 3.67 -6.20 7.45
CA TYR A 45 2.39 -6.38 6.77
C TYR A 45 1.23 -5.84 7.62
N GLU A 46 1.18 -6.17 8.91
CA GLU A 46 0.11 -5.70 9.80
C GLU A 46 0.14 -4.18 9.98
N ALA A 47 1.34 -3.60 10.12
CA ALA A 47 1.52 -2.16 10.24
C ALA A 47 1.07 -1.42 8.97
N VAL A 48 1.45 -1.91 7.79
CA VAL A 48 1.03 -1.39 6.48
C VAL A 48 -0.48 -1.51 6.33
N PHE A 49 -1.03 -2.70 6.54
CA PHE A 49 -2.48 -2.96 6.40
C PHE A 49 -3.31 -2.03 7.29
N LYS A 50 -2.92 -1.89 8.57
CA LYS A 50 -3.59 -1.02 9.53
C LYS A 50 -3.52 0.45 9.11
N SER A 51 -2.35 0.91 8.68
CA SER A 51 -2.14 2.30 8.26
C SER A 51 -2.90 2.63 6.98
N VAL A 52 -2.73 1.83 5.93
CA VAL A 52 -3.46 2.01 4.66
C VAL A 52 -4.97 2.01 4.91
N THR A 53 -5.49 1.06 5.69
CA THR A 53 -6.92 1.03 6.04
C THR A 53 -7.34 2.28 6.80
N LYS A 54 -6.57 2.73 7.80
CA LYS A 54 -6.86 3.94 8.59
C LYS A 54 -6.94 5.20 7.73
N HIS A 55 -5.96 5.42 6.86
CA HIS A 55 -5.87 6.64 6.04
C HIS A 55 -6.86 6.63 4.87
N THR A 56 -7.19 5.45 4.33
CA THR A 56 -8.15 5.34 3.22
C THR A 56 -9.61 5.29 3.68
N LYS A 57 -9.93 4.75 4.87
CA LYS A 57 -11.31 4.49 5.35
C LYS A 57 -12.28 5.68 5.26
N LYS A 58 -11.79 6.91 5.44
CA LYS A 58 -12.61 8.14 5.44
C LYS A 58 -12.68 8.86 4.09
N ARG A 59 -11.98 8.38 3.06
CA ARG A 59 -11.98 9.01 1.73
C ARG A 59 -12.93 8.30 0.77
N LYS A 60 -13.61 9.08 -0.06
CA LYS A 60 -14.31 8.56 -1.24
C LYS A 60 -13.27 7.99 -2.19
N ARG A 61 -13.50 6.77 -2.65
CA ARG A 61 -12.58 6.06 -3.56
C ARG A 61 -13.21 5.97 -4.94
N GLU A 62 -12.43 6.25 -5.97
CA GLU A 62 -12.91 6.17 -7.37
C GLU A 62 -12.97 4.69 -7.81
N ALA A 63 -12.06 3.86 -7.29
CA ALA A 63 -11.92 2.42 -7.55
C ALA A 63 -11.40 1.67 -6.30
N ASP A 64 -11.48 0.34 -6.37
CA ASP A 64 -10.79 -0.55 -5.43
C ASP A 64 -9.28 -0.27 -5.44
N ILE A 65 -8.62 -0.44 -4.30
CA ILE A 65 -7.18 -0.25 -4.18
C ILE A 65 -6.58 -1.61 -3.89
N HIS A 66 -5.80 -2.14 -4.84
CA HIS A 66 -5.04 -3.36 -4.66
C HIS A 66 -3.66 -3.01 -4.12
N CYS A 67 -3.29 -3.65 -3.02
CA CYS A 67 -2.00 -3.49 -2.36
C CYS A 67 -1.28 -4.83 -2.28
N CYS A 68 0.05 -4.80 -2.32
CA CYS A 68 0.90 -5.96 -2.14
C CYS A 68 2.03 -5.60 -1.17
N VAL A 69 2.24 -6.41 -0.13
CA VAL A 69 3.44 -6.34 0.70
C VAL A 69 4.40 -7.40 0.18
N TRP A 70 5.61 -6.99 -0.17
CA TRP A 70 6.55 -7.84 -0.87
C TRP A 70 7.94 -7.81 -0.22
N SER A 71 8.53 -8.99 -0.07
CA SER A 71 9.94 -9.22 0.26
C SER A 71 10.50 -10.27 -0.71
N PRO A 72 11.83 -10.46 -0.78
CA PRO A 72 12.43 -11.47 -1.66
C PRO A 72 11.95 -12.92 -1.42
N THR A 73 11.43 -13.21 -0.22
CA THR A 73 11.03 -14.57 0.17
C THR A 73 9.52 -14.72 0.37
N GLN A 74 8.77 -13.62 0.47
CA GLN A 74 7.35 -13.64 0.81
C GLN A 74 6.61 -12.49 0.12
N GLU A 75 5.38 -12.77 -0.30
CA GLU A 75 4.47 -11.75 -0.80
C GLU A 75 3.06 -11.96 -0.24
N ARG A 76 2.34 -10.86 -0.03
CA ARG A 76 0.96 -10.90 0.44
C ARG A 76 0.14 -9.76 -0.10
N ASP A 77 -0.90 -10.10 -0.85
CA ASP A 77 -1.86 -9.16 -1.38
C ASP A 77 -2.98 -8.83 -0.36
N PHE A 78 -3.50 -7.62 -0.44
CA PHE A 78 -4.76 -7.22 0.17
C PHE A 78 -5.46 -6.13 -0.66
N MET A 79 -6.76 -5.96 -0.45
CA MET A 79 -7.57 -5.00 -1.20
C MET A 79 -8.34 -4.10 -0.24
N ILE A 80 -8.41 -2.81 -0.56
CA ILE A 80 -9.33 -1.86 0.06
C ILE A 80 -10.48 -1.59 -0.92
N PRO A 81 -11.70 -2.09 -0.64
CA PRO A 81 -12.82 -1.94 -1.57
C PRO A 81 -13.25 -0.48 -1.68
N LYS A 82 -13.76 -0.11 -2.85
CA LYS A 82 -14.42 1.15 -3.13
C LYS A 82 -15.57 1.34 -2.14
N LYS A 83 -15.73 2.59 -1.69
CA LYS A 83 -16.82 3.01 -0.81
C LYS A 83 -17.46 4.26 -1.38
#